data_AF-A0AAI9UNC3-F1
#
_entry.id   AF-A0AAI9UNC3-F1
#
_cell.length_a   1.000
_cell.length_b   1.000
_cell.length_c   1.000
_cell.angle_alpha   90.00
_cell.angle_beta   90.00
_cell.angle_gamma   90.00
#
_symmetry.space_group_name_H-M   'P 1'
#
loop_
_entity.id
_entity.type
_entity.pdbx_description
1 polymer ?
#
loop_
_entity_poly.entity_id
_entity_poly.type
_entity_poly.pdbx_seq_one_letter_code
_entity_poly.pdbx_strand_id
1 'polypeptide(L)'
;MYSTREVIKTALDAYRAHIAGRNRRALEVYVQLATQAELDSEDWGNEAEDMRVDCFGSLLGRNDARTLVSSPEDMLTKFDELASLCDLDGCGGPIPTSHDRESYFSRLETALKAKCLQEVRDSITAPPSFAFLPSTWVH
;
A
#
# COMPACT_ATOMS: atom_id res chain seq x y z
N MET A 1 0.85 -18.51 -23.56
CA MET A 1 0.18 -17.22 -23.87
C MET A 1 0.48 -16.27 -22.74
N TYR A 2 1.07 -15.10 -23.02
CA TYR A 2 1.26 -14.06 -22.00
C TYR A 2 -0.08 -13.32 -21.79
N SER A 3 -0.43 -13.01 -20.53
CA SER A 3 -1.57 -12.12 -20.25
C SER A 3 -1.38 -10.78 -20.94
N THR A 4 -2.44 -10.24 -21.53
CA THR A 4 -2.40 -8.92 -22.14
C THR A 4 -2.20 -7.84 -21.06
N ARG A 5 -1.72 -6.68 -21.47
CA ARG A 5 -1.52 -5.52 -20.59
C ARG A 5 -2.81 -5.16 -19.84
N GLU A 6 -3.94 -5.26 -20.53
CA GLU A 6 -5.27 -4.96 -20.01
C GLU A 6 -5.67 -5.96 -18.91
N VAL A 7 -5.41 -7.25 -19.13
CA VAL A 7 -5.69 -8.31 -18.13
C VAL A 7 -4.86 -8.09 -16.87
N ILE A 8 -3.58 -7.73 -17.01
CA ILE A 8 -2.71 -7.43 -15.87
C ILE A 8 -3.20 -6.20 -15.11
N LYS A 9 -3.58 -5.13 -15.82
CA LYS A 9 -4.13 -3.91 -15.21
C LYS A 9 -5.41 -4.20 -14.43
N THR A 10 -6.37 -4.91 -15.04
CA THR A 10 -7.63 -5.27 -14.38
C THR A 10 -7.40 -6.13 -13.14
N ALA A 11 -6.47 -7.10 -13.18
CA ALA A 11 -6.14 -7.91 -12.02
C ALA A 11 -5.51 -7.07 -10.89
N LEU A 12 -4.65 -6.11 -11.23
CA LEU A 12 -4.05 -5.20 -10.27
C LEU A 12 -5.10 -4.27 -9.64
N ASP A 13 -5.98 -3.69 -10.44
CA ASP A 13 -7.06 -2.82 -9.97
C ASP A 13 -8.01 -3.60 -9.02
N ALA A 14 -8.33 -4.85 -9.35
CA ALA A 14 -9.14 -5.72 -8.50
C ALA A 14 -8.43 -6.06 -7.18
N TYR A 15 -7.12 -6.30 -7.20
CA TYR A 15 -6.33 -6.52 -5.99
C TYR A 15 -6.32 -5.27 -5.10
N ARG A 16 -6.04 -4.10 -5.66
CA ARG A 16 -6.06 -2.81 -4.95
C ARG A 16 -7.41 -2.57 -4.29
N ALA A 17 -8.50 -2.72 -5.05
CA ALA A 17 -9.85 -2.57 -4.52
C ALA A 17 -10.15 -3.56 -3.38
N HIS A 18 -9.67 -4.80 -3.48
CA HIS A 18 -9.83 -5.80 -2.43
C HIS A 18 -9.10 -5.42 -1.14
N ILE A 19 -7.83 -5.02 -1.24
CA ILE A 19 -7.02 -4.62 -0.08
C ILE A 19 -7.54 -3.32 0.53
N ALA A 20 -7.83 -2.32 -0.30
CA ALA A 20 -8.44 -1.07 0.11
C ALA A 20 -9.76 -1.31 0.87
N GLY A 21 -10.66 -2.14 0.33
CA GLY A 21 -11.91 -2.48 1.00
C GLY A 21 -11.71 -3.24 2.32
N ARG A 22 -10.71 -4.12 2.41
CA ARG A 22 -10.35 -4.79 3.66
C ARG A 22 -9.83 -3.81 4.71
N ASN A 23 -8.93 -2.93 4.32
CA ASN A 23 -8.31 -1.95 5.22
C ASN A 23 -9.32 -0.89 5.67
N ARG A 24 -10.23 -0.45 4.80
CA ARG A 24 -11.34 0.43 5.15
C ARG A 24 -12.22 -0.17 6.24
N ARG A 25 -12.62 -1.44 6.11
CA ARG A 25 -13.40 -2.15 7.15
C ARG A 25 -12.65 -2.28 8.47
N ALA A 26 -11.33 -2.48 8.43
CA ALA A 26 -10.52 -2.49 9.64
C ALA A 26 -10.52 -1.11 10.30
N LEU A 27 -10.31 -0.04 9.52
CA LEU A 27 -10.37 1.33 10.01
C LEU A 27 -11.73 1.71 10.59
N GLU A 28 -12.84 1.24 10.02
CA GLU A 28 -14.18 1.47 10.58
C GLU A 28 -14.28 1.05 12.04
N VAL A 29 -13.68 -0.09 12.42
CA VAL A 29 -13.64 -0.56 13.80
C VAL A 29 -12.82 0.38 14.68
N TYR A 30 -11.64 0.80 14.22
CA TYR A 30 -10.79 1.71 14.98
C TYR A 30 -11.40 3.11 15.14
N VAL A 31 -12.06 3.63 14.10
CA VAL A 31 -12.78 4.91 14.14
C VAL A 31 -13.91 4.84 15.15
N GLN A 32 -14.72 3.78 15.12
CA GLN A 32 -15.78 3.60 16.12
C GLN A 32 -15.23 3.54 17.55
N LEU A 33 -14.15 2.80 17.78
CA LEU A 33 -13.50 2.73 19.10
C LEU A 33 -12.96 4.09 19.53
N ALA A 34 -12.29 4.83 18.65
CA ALA A 34 -11.72 6.13 18.96
C ALA A 34 -12.80 7.18 19.28
N THR A 35 -13.89 7.22 18.50
CA THR A 35 -15.00 8.15 18.73
C THR A 35 -15.78 7.81 20.01
N GLN A 36 -15.91 6.54 20.37
CA GLN A 36 -16.66 6.08 21.56
C GLN A 36 -15.83 6.03 22.84
N ALA A 37 -14.51 6.12 22.75
CA ALA A 37 -13.65 6.09 23.92
C ALA A 37 -13.93 7.30 24.82
N GLU A 38 -14.40 7.04 26.04
CA GLU A 38 -14.47 8.07 27.09
C GLU A 38 -13.05 8.43 27.50
N LEU A 39 -12.62 9.63 27.12
CA LEU A 39 -11.36 10.20 27.57
C LEU A 39 -11.66 11.09 28.77
N ASP A 40 -10.98 10.82 29.88
CA ASP A 40 -11.14 11.62 31.09
C ASP A 40 -10.71 13.06 30.80
N SER A 41 -11.63 14.00 31.05
CA SER A 41 -11.38 15.42 30.81
C SER A 41 -10.41 16.02 31.83
N GLU A 42 -10.21 15.37 32.99
CA GLU A 42 -9.17 15.75 33.95
C GLU A 42 -7.76 15.38 33.46
N ASP A 43 -7.61 14.27 32.73
CA ASP A 43 -6.31 13.82 32.20
C ASP A 43 -5.96 14.45 30.84
N TRP A 44 -6.97 14.70 29.98
CA TRP A 44 -6.74 15.06 28.58
C TRP A 44 -7.34 16.39 28.15
N GLY A 45 -8.19 17.02 28.97
CA GLY A 45 -8.76 18.35 28.73
C GLY A 45 -9.23 18.57 27.28
N ASN A 46 -8.72 19.62 26.65
CA ASN A 46 -9.02 19.96 25.25
C ASN A 46 -8.15 19.21 24.22
N GLU A 47 -7.19 18.39 24.65
CA GLU A 47 -6.24 17.65 23.79
C GLU A 47 -6.75 16.25 23.42
N ALA A 48 -7.88 15.83 24.01
CA ALA A 48 -8.50 14.52 23.79
C ALA A 48 -8.73 14.21 22.29
N GLU A 49 -9.24 15.19 21.53
CA GLU A 49 -9.48 15.03 20.10
C GLU A 49 -8.18 14.97 19.29
N ASP A 50 -7.18 15.78 19.66
CA ASP A 50 -5.88 15.76 18.98
C ASP A 50 -5.17 14.42 19.18
N MET A 51 -5.22 13.88 20.40
CA MET A 51 -4.67 12.55 20.68
C MET A 51 -5.40 11.44 19.92
N ARG A 52 -6.74 11.49 19.82
CA ARG A 52 -7.50 10.52 19.02
C ARG A 52 -7.01 10.49 17.59
N VAL A 53 -6.73 11.67 17.01
CA VAL A 53 -6.20 11.75 15.65
C VAL A 53 -4.73 11.34 15.55
N ASP A 54 -3.90 11.70 16.53
CA ASP A 54 -2.47 11.33 16.53
C ASP A 54 -2.26 9.82 16.68
N CYS A 55 -3.18 9.12 17.36
CA CYS A 55 -3.20 7.65 17.40
C CYS A 55 -3.36 7.06 16.00
N PHE A 56 -4.13 7.70 15.12
CA PHE A 56 -4.26 7.28 13.73
C PHE A 56 -3.00 7.56 12.91
N GLY A 57 -2.32 8.68 13.14
CA GLY A 57 -1.01 8.94 12.51
C GLY A 57 0.01 7.83 12.83
N SER A 58 0.02 7.38 14.08
CA SER A 58 0.85 6.25 14.52
C SER A 58 0.40 4.92 13.90
N LEU A 59 -0.91 4.65 13.84
CA LEU A 59 -1.48 3.44 13.23
C LEU A 59 -1.12 3.32 11.74
N LEU A 60 -1.14 4.44 11.02
CA LEU A 60 -0.80 4.52 9.60
C LEU A 60 0.71 4.55 9.35
N GLY A 61 1.54 4.68 10.39
CA GLY A 61 3.00 4.82 10.27
C GLY A 61 3.43 6.08 9.51
N ARG A 62 2.55 7.08 9.42
CA ARG A 62 2.70 8.27 8.58
C ARG A 62 2.13 9.50 9.25
N ASN A 63 3.01 10.41 9.68
CA ASN A 63 2.63 11.65 10.34
C ASN A 63 2.07 12.71 9.39
N ASP A 64 2.31 12.58 8.08
CA ASP A 64 1.76 13.49 7.06
C ASP A 64 0.27 13.27 6.79
N ALA A 65 -0.29 12.11 7.18
CA ALA A 65 -1.72 11.86 7.18
C ALA A 65 -2.51 12.87 8.04
N ARG A 66 -1.85 13.47 9.06
CA ARG A 66 -2.46 14.50 9.92
C ARG A 66 -2.94 15.73 9.16
N THR A 67 -2.34 16.03 8.00
CA THR A 67 -2.79 17.14 7.15
C THR A 67 -4.16 16.91 6.51
N LEU A 68 -4.57 15.65 6.40
CA LEU A 68 -5.85 15.25 5.84
C LEU A 68 -6.87 14.90 6.92
N VAL A 69 -6.46 14.63 8.16
CA VAL A 69 -7.33 14.11 9.21
C VAL A 69 -7.42 15.10 10.36
N SER A 70 -8.62 15.66 10.54
CA SER A 70 -8.94 16.56 11.66
C SER A 70 -9.80 15.89 12.72
N SER A 71 -10.47 14.79 12.39
CA SER A 71 -11.24 13.95 13.32
C SER A 71 -11.12 12.47 12.95
N PRO A 72 -11.42 11.53 13.85
CA PRO A 72 -11.44 10.10 13.53
C PRO A 72 -12.28 9.74 12.29
N GLU A 73 -13.41 10.42 12.08
CA GLU A 73 -14.32 10.16 10.96
C GLU A 73 -13.68 10.51 9.60
N ASP A 74 -12.74 11.45 9.56
CA ASP A 74 -12.01 11.83 8.34
C ASP A 74 -11.25 10.64 7.74
N MET A 75 -10.88 9.65 8.54
CA MET A 75 -10.23 8.41 8.09
C MET A 75 -11.09 7.62 7.11
N LEU A 76 -12.42 7.77 7.20
CA LEU A 76 -13.39 7.07 6.34
C LEU A 76 -13.87 7.96 5.18
N THR A 77 -14.05 9.26 5.42
CA THR A 77 -14.53 10.19 4.39
C THR A 77 -13.45 10.51 3.37
N LYS A 78 -12.18 10.58 3.79
CA LYS A 78 -11.00 10.86 2.95
C LYS A 78 -10.19 9.60 2.67
N PHE A 79 -10.81 8.43 2.77
CA PHE A 79 -10.13 7.14 2.64
C PHE A 79 -9.39 6.98 1.32
N ASP A 80 -9.92 7.48 0.20
CA ASP A 80 -9.28 7.31 -1.11
C ASP A 80 -7.95 8.09 -1.21
N GLU A 81 -7.90 9.29 -0.63
CA GLU A 81 -6.69 10.10 -0.54
C GLU A 81 -5.67 9.46 0.41
N LEU A 82 -6.15 8.98 1.57
CA LEU A 82 -5.34 8.27 2.56
C LEU A 82 -4.82 6.93 2.04
N ALA A 83 -5.59 6.24 1.19
CA ALA A 83 -5.19 4.95 0.65
C ALA A 83 -4.00 5.09 -0.28
N SER A 84 -3.97 6.15 -1.09
CA SER A 84 -2.81 6.47 -1.92
C SER A 84 -1.62 6.97 -1.08
N LEU A 85 -1.86 7.79 -0.05
CA LEU A 85 -0.79 8.38 0.76
C LEU A 85 -0.12 7.36 1.70
N CYS A 86 -0.92 6.47 2.30
CA CYS A 86 -0.53 5.55 3.36
C CYS A 86 -0.48 4.08 2.91
N ASP A 87 -0.51 3.81 1.61
CA ASP A 87 -0.45 2.45 1.07
C ASP A 87 -1.56 1.53 1.63
N LEU A 88 -2.78 2.05 1.75
CA LEU A 88 -3.92 1.24 2.22
C LEU A 88 -4.52 0.37 1.13
N ASP A 89 -4.06 0.50 -0.12
CA ASP A 89 -4.40 -0.37 -1.24
C ASP A 89 -3.36 -1.49 -1.49
N GLY A 90 -2.26 -1.50 -0.71
CA GLY A 90 -1.20 -2.51 -0.77
C GLY A 90 -0.27 -2.38 -1.97
N CYS A 91 -0.21 -1.21 -2.60
CA CYS A 91 0.62 -0.90 -3.77
C CYS A 91 1.53 0.34 -3.64
N GLY A 92 1.47 1.08 -2.53
CA GLY A 92 2.25 2.28 -2.19
C GLY A 92 3.64 2.01 -1.58
N GLY A 93 4.06 0.76 -1.46
CA GLY A 93 5.43 0.42 -1.06
C GLY A 93 6.47 1.08 -1.97
N PRO A 94 7.69 1.37 -1.46
CA PRO A 94 8.73 2.00 -2.26
C PRO A 94 8.94 1.19 -3.54
N ILE A 95 8.64 1.81 -4.68
CA ILE A 95 8.97 1.24 -5.97
C ILE A 95 10.49 1.08 -5.96
N PRO A 96 11.03 -0.16 -6.06
CA PRO A 96 12.46 -0.33 -6.03
C PRO A 96 13.05 0.50 -7.18
N THR A 97 14.17 1.17 -6.93
CA THR A 97 14.82 1.99 -7.98
C THR A 97 15.12 1.11 -9.20
N SER A 98 15.38 1.72 -10.38
CA SER A 98 15.72 0.93 -11.58
C SER A 98 16.86 -0.07 -11.30
N HIS A 99 17.85 0.34 -10.51
CA HIS A 99 18.95 -0.49 -10.05
C HIS A 99 18.51 -1.63 -9.11
N ASP A 100 17.64 -1.34 -8.13
CA ASP A 100 17.12 -2.36 -7.21
C ASP A 100 16.23 -3.39 -7.94
N ARG A 101 15.48 -2.95 -8.96
CA ARG A 101 14.68 -3.83 -9.82
C ARG A 101 15.55 -4.77 -10.63
N GLU A 102 16.56 -4.24 -11.32
CA GLU A 102 17.51 -5.06 -12.09
C GLU A 102 18.21 -6.08 -11.20
N SER A 103 18.67 -5.66 -10.01
CA SER A 103 19.27 -6.53 -9.01
C SER A 103 18.30 -7.63 -8.54
N TYR A 104 17.05 -7.26 -8.21
CA TYR A 104 16.02 -8.21 -7.81
C TYR A 104 15.71 -9.25 -8.89
N PHE A 105 15.48 -8.82 -10.13
CA PHE A 105 15.19 -9.72 -11.25
C PHE A 105 16.40 -10.60 -11.61
N SER A 106 17.61 -10.06 -11.55
CA SER A 106 18.85 -10.83 -11.76
C SER A 106 19.01 -11.95 -10.72
N ARG A 107 18.72 -11.66 -9.45
CA ARG A 107 18.73 -12.66 -8.37
C ARG A 107 17.64 -13.73 -8.58
N LEU A 108 16.46 -13.33 -9.01
CA LEU A 108 15.34 -14.23 -9.30
C LEU A 108 15.66 -15.16 -10.48
N GLU A 109 16.20 -14.60 -11.58
CA GLU A 109 16.68 -15.38 -12.73
C GLU A 109 17.77 -16.37 -12.35
N THR A 110 18.76 -15.94 -11.56
CA THR A 110 19.85 -16.81 -11.10
C THR A 110 19.32 -17.97 -10.28
N ALA A 111 18.39 -17.69 -9.34
CA ALA A 111 17.77 -18.72 -8.52
C ALA A 111 16.92 -19.70 -9.33
N LEU A 112 16.22 -19.23 -10.37
CA LEU A 112 15.45 -20.07 -11.29
C LEU A 112 16.36 -20.95 -12.14
N LYS A 113 17.41 -20.37 -12.74
CA LYS A 113 18.41 -21.11 -13.53
C LYS A 113 19.09 -22.21 -12.71
N ALA A 114 19.37 -21.96 -11.43
CA ALA A 114 19.97 -22.95 -10.53
C ALA A 114 19.05 -24.16 -10.30
N LYS A 115 17.73 -23.96 -10.29
CA LYS A 115 16.72 -25.00 -9.99
C LYS A 115 16.14 -25.69 -11.23
N CYS A 116 16.28 -25.10 -12.41
CA CYS A 116 15.74 -25.65 -13.65
C CYS A 116 16.73 -26.59 -14.37
N LEU A 117 16.14 -27.47 -15.20
CA LEU A 117 16.86 -28.40 -16.09
C LEU A 117 17.77 -27.61 -17.04
N GLN A 118 18.94 -28.19 -17.35
CA GLN A 118 20.01 -27.51 -18.09
C GLN A 118 19.54 -26.99 -19.47
N GLU A 119 18.66 -27.74 -20.12
CA GLU A 119 18.10 -27.46 -21.45
C GLU A 119 17.26 -26.17 -21.53
N VAL A 120 16.69 -25.72 -20.41
CA VAL A 120 15.83 -24.52 -20.35
C VAL A 120 16.50 -23.33 -19.68
N ARG A 121 17.69 -23.49 -19.09
CA ARG A 121 18.36 -22.40 -18.35
C ARG A 121 18.61 -21.16 -19.19
N ASP A 122 19.04 -21.35 -20.43
CA ASP A 122 19.37 -20.24 -21.34
C ASP A 122 18.13 -19.54 -21.90
N SER A 123 16.96 -20.17 -21.79
CA SER A 123 15.66 -19.59 -22.16
C SER A 123 15.02 -18.76 -21.04
N ILE A 124 15.54 -18.84 -19.81
CA ILE A 124 15.03 -18.09 -18.65
C ILE A 124 15.67 -16.70 -18.67
N THR A 125 14.90 -15.70 -19.06
CA THR A 125 15.25 -14.28 -18.93
C THR A 125 14.05 -13.53 -18.36
N ALA A 126 14.29 -12.47 -17.59
CA ALA A 126 13.25 -11.55 -17.19
C ALA A 126 12.62 -10.99 -18.47
N PRO A 127 11.28 -11.01 -18.60
CA PRO A 127 10.62 -10.46 -19.77
C PRO A 127 10.94 -8.96 -19.88
N PRO A 128 11.33 -8.45 -21.06
CA PRO A 128 11.60 -7.01 -21.25
C PRO A 128 10.42 -6.13 -20.82
N SER A 129 9.19 -6.65 -20.89
CA SER A 129 7.97 -5.95 -20.45
C SER A 129 7.93 -5.62 -18.96
N PHE A 130 8.68 -6.34 -18.10
CA PHE A 130 8.82 -6.01 -16.68
C PHE A 130 9.84 -4.90 -16.41
N ALA A 131 10.70 -4.54 -17.38
CA ALA A 131 11.63 -3.42 -17.27
C ALA A 131 10.93 -2.06 -17.46
N PHE A 132 9.75 -2.04 -18.09
CA PHE A 132 9.08 -0.82 -18.54
C PHE A 132 7.79 -0.45 -17.79
N LEU A 133 7.57 -0.85 -16.55
CA LEU A 133 6.56 -0.18 -15.73
C LEU A 133 7.14 1.16 -15.25
N PRO A 134 6.86 2.29 -15.93
CA PRO A 134 7.49 3.57 -15.62
C PRO A 134 6.80 4.17 -14.40
N SER A 135 7.49 5.07 -13.71
CA SER A 135 6.97 5.86 -12.59
C SER A 135 5.74 6.74 -12.92
N THR A 136 5.28 6.76 -14.16
CA THR A 136 4.11 7.54 -14.63
C THR A 136 2.77 6.84 -14.46
N TRP A 137 2.71 5.67 -13.80
CA TRP A 137 1.44 4.98 -13.48
C TRP A 137 0.70 5.57 -12.28
N VAL A 138 1.16 6.69 -11.73
CA VAL A 138 0.52 7.45 -10.65
C VAL A 138 0.30 8.89 -11.12
N HIS A 139 -0.73 9.11 -11.95
CA HIS A 139 -1.43 10.39 -12.11
C HIS A 139 -2.78 10.13 -12.77
#